data_AF-A0A094CKG3-F1
#
_entry.id   AF-A0A094CKG3-F1
#
_cell.length_a   1.000
_cell.length_b   1.000
_cell.length_c   1.000
_cell.angle_alpha   90.00
_cell.angle_beta   90.00
_cell.angle_gamma   90.00
#
_symmetry.space_group_name_H-M   'P 1'
#
loop_
_entity.id
_entity.type
_entity.pdbx_description
1 polymer ?
#
loop_
_entity_poly.entity_id
_entity_poly.type
_entity_poly.pdbx_seq_one_letter_code
_entity_poly.pdbx_strand_id
1 'polypeptide(L)'
;MFVCAPRPLTPPSSSSNGLPTLPVEILERHPFTTQTFVPLGLAASDPSTRYLVIVAPNLSPAQGGEPAASPAARMPGRNLPDLSKMQAFIARGDQGVTYAPGTWHAPMVVLGEKVGFVVAQFVSGVGEEDCQEVVWNGGEGGAPVIKVAVPGDGGSKL
;
A
#
# COMPACT_ATOMS: atom_id res chain seq x y z
N MET A 1 0.50 16.81 -8.34
CA MET A 1 0.46 15.70 -9.31
C MET A 1 1.60 14.76 -8.96
N PHE A 2 1.29 13.48 -8.82
CA PHE A 2 2.27 12.43 -8.54
C PHE A 2 2.40 11.55 -9.79
N VAL A 3 3.60 11.05 -10.08
CA VAL A 3 3.84 10.19 -11.25
C VAL A 3 4.54 8.93 -10.79
N CYS A 4 3.97 7.78 -11.15
CA CYS A 4 4.46 6.46 -10.76
C CYS A 4 4.95 5.71 -11.98
N ALA A 5 6.21 5.27 -11.94
CA ALA A 5 6.75 4.34 -12.91
C ALA A 5 6.39 2.88 -12.51
N PRO A 6 6.27 1.97 -13.49
CA PRO A 6 6.01 0.56 -13.22
C PRO A 6 7.13 -0.06 -12.36
N ARG A 7 6.78 -0.97 -11.47
CA ARG A 7 7.77 -1.74 -10.69
C ARG A 7 7.89 -3.17 -11.20
N PRO A 8 9.12 -3.74 -11.24
CA PRO A 8 9.32 -5.11 -11.68
C PRO A 8 8.71 -6.10 -10.67
N LEU A 9 7.99 -7.08 -11.19
CA LEU A 9 7.48 -8.20 -10.40
C LEU A 9 8.51 -9.32 -10.36
N THR A 10 8.58 -10.00 -9.22
CA THR A 10 9.27 -11.28 -9.13
C THR A 10 8.41 -12.33 -9.84
N PRO A 11 8.99 -13.17 -10.72
CA PRO A 11 8.26 -14.20 -11.44
C PRO A 11 7.54 -15.18 -10.51
N PRO A 12 6.47 -15.84 -11.01
CA PRO A 12 5.80 -16.92 -10.31
C PRO A 12 6.74 -18.01 -9.79
N SER A 13 6.43 -18.54 -8.61
CA SER A 13 7.17 -19.65 -8.01
C SER A 13 6.23 -20.59 -7.27
N SER A 14 6.71 -21.80 -6.97
CA SER A 14 5.92 -22.78 -6.20
C SER A 14 5.53 -22.26 -4.82
N SER A 15 6.37 -21.41 -4.20
CA SER A 15 6.08 -20.80 -2.89
C SER A 15 5.05 -19.67 -2.95
N SER A 16 4.76 -19.12 -4.14
CA SER A 16 3.74 -18.11 -4.37
C SER A 16 2.48 -18.66 -5.05
N ASN A 17 2.28 -19.98 -5.00
CA ASN A 17 1.16 -20.67 -5.66
C ASN A 17 1.02 -20.32 -7.15
N GLY A 18 2.15 -20.08 -7.84
CA GLY A 18 2.14 -19.72 -9.25
C GLY A 18 1.72 -18.28 -9.56
N LEU A 19 1.60 -17.40 -8.56
CA LEU A 19 1.38 -15.97 -8.76
C LEU A 19 2.70 -15.18 -8.75
N PRO A 20 2.83 -14.12 -9.58
CA PRO A 20 3.94 -13.20 -9.44
C PRO A 20 3.85 -12.44 -8.12
N THR A 21 4.98 -12.01 -7.57
CA THR A 21 5.02 -11.29 -6.29
C THR A 21 5.73 -9.96 -6.42
N LEU A 22 5.23 -8.95 -5.70
CA LEU A 22 5.92 -7.68 -5.53
C LEU A 22 6.66 -7.66 -4.18
N PRO A 23 7.95 -7.31 -4.15
CA PRO A 23 8.64 -7.02 -2.91
C PRO A 23 8.15 -5.68 -2.33
N VAL A 24 7.70 -5.71 -1.08
CA VAL A 24 7.28 -4.52 -0.33
C VAL A 24 8.22 -4.34 0.86
N GLU A 25 8.88 -3.20 0.91
CA GLU A 25 9.88 -2.87 1.93
C GLU A 25 9.41 -1.76 2.85
N ILE A 26 8.32 -1.08 2.51
CA ILE A 26 7.80 0.05 3.27
C ILE A 26 6.27 0.02 3.25
N LEU A 27 5.69 0.32 4.41
CA LEU A 27 4.29 0.73 4.54
C LEU A 27 4.27 2.10 5.21
N GLU A 28 3.41 2.97 4.72
CA GLU A 28 3.15 4.29 5.26
C GLU A 28 1.69 4.42 5.70
N ARG A 29 1.40 5.39 6.55
CA ARG A 29 0.04 5.78 6.89
C ARG A 29 -0.06 7.28 7.15
N HIS A 30 -1.27 7.79 7.00
CA HIS A 30 -1.65 9.17 7.29
C HIS A 30 -2.66 9.19 8.45
N PRO A 31 -2.24 9.35 9.71
CA PRO A 31 -3.08 9.08 10.88
C PRO A 31 -4.29 10.01 11.04
N PHE A 32 -4.23 11.23 10.48
CA PHE A 32 -5.25 12.27 10.69
C PHE A 32 -5.96 12.73 9.43
N THR A 33 -5.69 12.12 8.27
CA THR A 33 -6.34 12.50 7.02
C THR A 33 -6.58 11.29 6.11
N THR A 34 -7.55 11.42 5.22
CA THR A 34 -7.68 10.51 4.08
C THR A 34 -6.67 10.88 3.02
N GLN A 35 -6.16 9.89 2.29
CA GLN A 35 -5.35 10.13 1.09
C GLN A 35 -6.04 9.49 -0.10
N THR A 36 -6.32 10.29 -1.13
CA THR A 36 -7.00 9.84 -2.35
C THR A 36 -6.06 9.91 -3.55
N PHE A 37 -6.01 8.83 -4.33
CA PHE A 37 -5.35 8.76 -5.63
C PHE A 37 -6.40 8.56 -6.73
N VAL A 38 -6.37 9.42 -7.74
CA VAL A 38 -7.19 9.28 -8.96
C VAL A 38 -6.25 9.20 -10.16
N PRO A 39 -6.22 8.08 -10.91
CA PRO A 39 -5.37 7.95 -12.09
C PRO A 39 -5.80 8.92 -13.19
N LEU A 40 -4.83 9.40 -13.96
CA LEU A 40 -5.04 10.28 -15.10
C LEU A 40 -4.66 9.58 -16.40
N GLY A 41 -5.44 9.83 -17.45
CA GLY A 41 -5.10 9.40 -18.81
C GLY A 41 -5.25 7.91 -19.09
N LEU A 42 -5.95 7.16 -18.23
CA LEU A 42 -6.23 5.74 -18.44
C LEU A 42 -7.71 5.53 -18.79
N ALA A 43 -7.98 4.74 -19.82
CA ALA A 43 -9.34 4.33 -20.17
C ALA A 43 -9.78 3.15 -19.30
N ALA A 44 -11.06 3.12 -18.91
CA ALA A 44 -11.66 2.00 -18.19
C ALA A 44 -11.46 0.64 -18.90
N SER A 45 -11.47 0.67 -20.23
CA SER A 45 -11.38 -0.50 -21.09
C SER A 45 -9.96 -0.97 -21.38
N ASP A 46 -8.92 -0.19 -21.05
CA ASP A 46 -7.53 -0.56 -21.33
C ASP A 46 -7.07 -1.58 -20.29
N PRO A 47 -6.81 -2.86 -20.64
CA PRO A 47 -6.35 -3.87 -19.69
C PRO A 47 -4.85 -3.82 -19.40
N SER A 48 -4.07 -3.08 -20.21
CA SER A 48 -2.61 -3.13 -20.19
C SER A 48 -2.00 -2.43 -18.99
N THR A 49 -2.68 -1.39 -18.48
CA THR A 49 -2.23 -0.60 -17.35
C THR A 49 -3.20 -0.70 -16.17
N ARG A 50 -2.64 -1.03 -15.02
CA ARG A 50 -3.32 -1.23 -13.74
C ARG A 50 -2.45 -0.67 -12.63
N TYR A 51 -2.98 -0.57 -11.42
CA TYR A 51 -2.16 -0.28 -10.26
C TYR A 51 -2.57 -1.13 -9.06
N LEU A 52 -1.60 -1.44 -8.20
CA LEU A 52 -1.83 -2.23 -7.00
C LEU A 52 -2.13 -1.31 -5.82
N VAL A 53 -3.12 -1.74 -5.05
CA VAL A 53 -3.48 -1.18 -3.75
C VAL A 53 -3.11 -2.24 -2.73
N ILE A 54 -2.07 -1.98 -1.96
CA ILE A 54 -1.60 -2.88 -0.90
C ILE A 54 -1.89 -2.19 0.43
N VAL A 55 -2.64 -2.85 1.30
CA VAL A 55 -3.09 -2.30 2.58
C VAL A 55 -2.89 -3.31 3.69
N ALA A 56 -2.62 -2.82 4.90
CA ALA A 56 -2.67 -3.61 6.12
C ALA A 56 -3.51 -2.88 7.18
N PRO A 57 -4.33 -3.59 7.95
CA PRO A 57 -4.93 -3.01 9.14
C PRO A 57 -3.86 -2.79 10.21
N ASN A 58 -4.18 -1.99 11.22
CA ASN A 58 -3.38 -1.94 12.44
C ASN A 58 -3.46 -3.27 13.21
N LEU A 59 -2.44 -3.58 14.02
CA LEU A 59 -2.49 -4.67 14.99
C LEU A 59 -3.75 -4.55 15.87
N SER A 60 -4.40 -5.69 16.11
CA SER A 60 -5.54 -5.72 17.01
C SER A 60 -5.11 -5.54 18.48
N PRO A 61 -6.00 -5.09 19.38
CA PRO A 61 -5.71 -5.07 20.82
C PRO A 61 -5.25 -6.41 21.38
N ALA A 62 -5.76 -7.52 20.85
CA ALA A 62 -5.34 -8.87 21.24
C ALA A 62 -3.89 -9.20 20.84
N GLN A 63 -3.33 -8.48 19.86
CA GLN A 63 -1.94 -8.60 19.40
C GLN A 63 -1.06 -7.45 19.93
N GLY A 64 -1.51 -6.72 20.95
CA GLY A 64 -0.79 -5.60 21.55
C GLY A 64 -0.90 -4.28 20.77
N GLY A 65 -1.82 -4.19 19.81
CA GLY A 65 -2.18 -2.93 19.16
C GLY A 65 -3.12 -2.06 20.00
N GLU A 66 -3.41 -0.86 19.51
CA GLU A 66 -4.32 0.07 20.16
C GLU A 66 -5.63 0.16 19.37
N PRO A 67 -6.79 0.37 20.02
CA PRO A 67 -8.02 0.68 19.29
C PRO A 67 -7.80 1.89 18.37
N ALA A 68 -8.26 1.84 17.12
CA ALA A 68 -8.04 2.92 16.15
C ALA A 68 -8.58 4.29 16.61
N ALA A 69 -9.59 4.30 17.48
CA ALA A 69 -10.13 5.51 18.10
C ALA A 69 -9.23 6.11 19.20
N SER A 70 -8.27 5.35 19.73
CA SER A 70 -7.33 5.80 20.77
C SER A 70 -6.41 6.89 20.22
N PRO A 71 -6.22 8.04 20.92
CA PRO A 71 -5.23 9.04 20.52
C PRO A 71 -3.81 8.46 20.40
N ALA A 72 -3.46 7.51 21.26
CA ALA A 72 -2.16 6.85 21.23
C ALA A 72 -1.92 6.06 19.92
N ALA A 73 -2.98 5.54 19.30
CA ALA A 73 -2.89 4.83 18.03
C ALA A 73 -2.45 5.73 16.86
N ARG A 74 -2.59 7.05 17.01
CA ARG A 74 -2.26 8.05 15.98
C ARG A 74 -0.84 8.60 16.12
N MET A 75 -0.15 8.26 17.20
CA MET A 75 1.21 8.72 17.48
C MET A 75 2.24 7.93 16.65
N PRO A 76 3.39 8.54 16.32
CA PRO A 76 4.50 7.85 15.68
C PRO A 76 4.97 6.61 16.43
N GLY A 77 5.33 5.57 15.67
CA GLY A 77 5.83 4.30 16.22
C GLY A 77 4.80 3.51 17.04
N ARG A 78 3.52 3.89 17.03
CA ARG A 78 2.42 3.16 17.70
C ARG A 78 1.53 2.46 16.69
N ASN A 79 0.91 1.37 17.10
CA ASN A 79 -0.05 0.61 16.28
C ASN A 79 0.51 0.21 14.90
N LEU A 80 1.50 -0.69 14.90
CA LEU A 80 2.15 -1.20 13.70
C LEU A 80 1.17 -1.93 12.77
N PRO A 81 1.49 -2.09 11.47
CA PRO A 81 0.66 -2.87 10.56
C PRO A 81 0.62 -4.34 10.94
N ASP A 82 -0.58 -4.94 10.90
CA ASP A 82 -0.76 -6.38 11.01
C ASP A 82 -0.48 -7.03 9.66
N LEU A 83 0.78 -7.42 9.45
CA LEU A 83 1.22 -8.05 8.20
C LEU A 83 0.50 -9.37 7.90
N SER A 84 -0.02 -10.06 8.92
CA SER A 84 -0.79 -11.30 8.73
C SER A 84 -2.16 -11.07 8.08
N LYS A 85 -2.64 -9.83 8.07
CA LYS A 85 -3.90 -9.40 7.46
C LYS A 85 -3.68 -8.42 6.31
N MET A 86 -2.46 -8.34 5.80
CA MET A 86 -2.17 -7.51 4.65
C MET A 86 -2.85 -8.07 3.40
N GLN A 87 -3.37 -7.19 2.56
CA GLN A 87 -4.11 -7.54 1.35
C GLN A 87 -3.63 -6.72 0.17
N ALA A 88 -3.73 -7.31 -1.02
CA ALA A 88 -3.48 -6.63 -2.29
C ALA A 88 -4.72 -6.67 -3.17
N PHE A 89 -4.97 -5.56 -3.85
CA PHE A 89 -6.05 -5.39 -4.80
C PHE A 89 -5.51 -4.79 -6.10
N ILE A 90 -6.07 -5.22 -7.23
CA ILE A 90 -5.84 -4.61 -8.54
C ILE A 90 -6.92 -3.55 -8.75
N ALA A 91 -6.50 -2.31 -9.02
CA ALA A 91 -7.36 -1.24 -9.44
C ALA A 91 -7.14 -0.91 -10.92
N ARG A 92 -8.24 -0.64 -11.62
CA ARG A 92 -8.28 -0.24 -13.03
C ARG A 92 -8.11 1.26 -13.19
N GLY A 93 -7.85 1.70 -14.41
CA GLY A 93 -7.68 3.12 -14.76
C GLY A 93 -8.90 4.02 -14.53
N ASP A 94 -10.10 3.45 -14.34
CA ASP A 94 -11.35 4.16 -14.05
C ASP A 94 -11.73 4.16 -12.57
N GLN A 95 -10.86 3.66 -11.70
CA GLN A 95 -11.11 3.59 -10.28
C GLN A 95 -10.21 4.60 -9.56
N GLY A 96 -10.78 5.35 -8.62
CA GLY A 96 -10.02 6.09 -7.63
C GLY A 96 -9.94 5.29 -6.34
N VAL A 97 -8.89 5.52 -5.54
CA VAL A 97 -8.71 4.85 -4.25
C VAL A 97 -8.54 5.90 -3.17
N THR A 98 -9.30 5.77 -2.09
CA THR A 98 -9.18 6.61 -0.91
C THR A 98 -8.83 5.74 0.29
N TYR A 99 -7.67 5.97 0.89
CA TYR A 99 -7.30 5.39 2.16
C TYR A 99 -7.97 6.15 3.30
N ALA A 100 -8.57 5.42 4.25
CA ALA A 100 -9.09 6.01 5.48
C ALA A 100 -7.95 6.44 6.41
N PRO A 101 -8.15 7.42 7.31
CA PRO A 101 -7.12 7.86 8.23
C PRO A 101 -6.51 6.71 9.03
N GLY A 102 -5.19 6.66 9.09
CA GLY A 102 -4.42 5.65 9.82
C GLY A 102 -4.42 4.25 9.20
N THR A 103 -4.91 4.08 7.97
CA THR A 103 -4.75 2.84 7.21
C THR A 103 -3.30 2.71 6.75
N TRP A 104 -2.64 1.58 7.03
CA TRP A 104 -1.33 1.32 6.45
C TRP A 104 -1.47 0.92 4.98
N HIS A 105 -0.67 1.51 4.12
CA HIS A 105 -0.61 1.16 2.70
C HIS A 105 0.82 1.24 2.16
N ALA A 106 1.09 0.49 1.09
CA ALA A 106 2.34 0.66 0.36
C ALA A 106 2.26 1.93 -0.51
N PRO A 107 3.39 2.60 -0.81
CA PRO A 107 3.45 3.61 -1.85
C PRO A 107 2.90 3.05 -3.17
N MET A 108 2.29 3.91 -4.01
CA MET A 108 1.65 3.49 -5.27
C MET A 108 2.55 2.59 -6.14
N VAL A 109 1.97 1.54 -6.69
CA VAL A 109 2.63 0.59 -7.60
C VAL A 109 1.82 0.53 -8.89
N VAL A 110 2.47 0.78 -10.01
CA VAL A 110 1.84 0.63 -11.32
C VAL A 110 2.32 -0.66 -11.99
N LEU A 111 1.41 -1.30 -12.71
CA LEU A 111 1.64 -2.45 -13.57
C LEU A 111 1.31 -2.01 -15.01
N GLY A 112 2.24 -2.22 -15.96
CA GLY A 112 2.08 -1.74 -17.34
C GLY A 112 2.93 -0.50 -17.60
N GLU A 113 2.29 0.60 -18.03
CA GLU A 113 2.95 1.86 -18.39
C GLU A 113 2.96 2.87 -17.25
N LYS A 114 3.75 3.95 -17.36
CA LYS A 114 3.80 5.03 -16.36
C LYS A 114 2.44 5.74 -16.23
N VAL A 115 2.02 6.03 -14.99
CA VAL A 115 0.73 6.69 -14.70
C VAL A 115 0.91 7.95 -13.87
N GLY A 116 0.20 9.00 -14.23
CA GLY A 116 0.03 10.20 -13.42
C GLY A 116 -1.21 10.08 -12.52
N PHE A 117 -1.11 10.59 -11.30
CA PHE A 117 -2.21 10.62 -10.34
C PHE A 117 -2.46 12.04 -9.85
N VAL A 118 -3.75 12.39 -9.74
CA VAL A 118 -4.19 13.43 -8.80
C VAL A 118 -4.12 12.83 -7.42
N VAL A 119 -3.49 13.54 -6.49
CA VAL A 119 -3.40 13.16 -5.08
C VAL A 119 -4.06 14.24 -4.27
N ALA A 120 -5.01 13.85 -3.44
CA ALA A 120 -5.69 14.74 -2.49
C ALA A 120 -5.48 14.21 -1.08
N GLN A 121 -4.84 15.03 -0.25
CA GLN A 121 -4.64 14.80 1.18
C GLN A 121 -4.55 16.14 1.90
N PHE A 122 -4.88 16.16 3.18
CA PHE A 122 -4.54 17.30 4.04
C PHE A 122 -3.10 17.14 4.55
N VAL A 123 -2.36 18.24 4.62
CA VAL A 123 -0.99 18.28 5.15
C VAL A 123 -0.94 19.43 6.14
N SER A 124 -0.74 19.10 7.41
CA SER A 124 -0.63 20.06 8.52
C SER A 124 0.71 20.80 8.51
N GLY A 125 1.74 20.19 7.94
CA GLY A 125 3.14 20.64 7.99
C GLY A 125 3.92 20.02 9.15
N VAL A 126 3.28 19.22 10.00
CA VAL A 126 3.93 18.48 11.08
C VAL A 126 4.23 17.07 10.58
N GLY A 127 5.50 16.79 10.26
CA GLY A 127 5.90 15.57 9.54
C GLY A 127 5.33 14.28 10.14
N GLU A 128 5.48 14.10 11.45
CA GLU A 128 5.02 12.93 12.21
C GLU A 128 3.49 12.76 12.29
N GLU A 129 2.74 13.85 12.08
CA GLU A 129 1.27 13.82 11.97
C GLU A 129 0.84 13.59 10.52
N ASP A 130 1.62 14.09 9.57
CA ASP A 130 1.32 14.00 8.15
C ASP A 130 1.61 12.62 7.59
N CYS A 131 2.72 11.98 7.98
CA CYS A 131 3.08 10.64 7.49
C CYS A 131 3.87 9.87 8.55
N GLN A 132 3.55 8.59 8.71
CA GLN A 132 4.32 7.66 9.52
C GLN A 132 4.65 6.44 8.66
N GLU A 133 5.89 5.97 8.74
CA GLU A 133 6.39 4.87 7.93
C GLU A 133 7.04 3.77 8.76
N VAL A 134 6.96 2.55 8.25
CA VAL A 134 7.72 1.40 8.73
C VAL A 134 8.46 0.81 7.56
N VAL A 135 9.77 0.74 7.68
CA VAL A 135 10.67 0.22 6.65
C VAL A 135 11.28 -1.09 7.11
N TRP A 136 11.09 -2.14 6.33
CA TRP A 136 11.74 -3.44 6.45
C TRP A 136 12.80 -3.58 5.38
N ASN A 137 13.88 -2.84 5.54
CA ASN A 137 15.10 -3.17 4.82
C ASN A 137 15.58 -4.50 5.41
N GLY A 138 15.67 -5.56 4.59
CA GLY A 138 16.50 -6.68 4.97
C GLY A 138 17.85 -6.09 5.37
N GLY A 139 18.33 -6.35 6.60
CA GLY A 139 19.61 -5.80 7.06
C GLY A 139 20.71 -6.01 6.00
N GLU A 140 21.75 -5.17 5.97
CA GLU A 140 22.80 -5.11 4.92
C GLU A 140 22.87 -6.34 4.00
N GLY A 141 22.24 -6.25 2.82
CA GLY A 141 22.25 -7.30 1.79
C GLY A 141 21.13 -8.34 1.85
N GLY A 142 20.14 -8.20 2.74
CA GLY A 142 18.99 -9.09 2.86
C GLY A 142 17.90 -8.86 1.81
N ALA A 143 17.28 -9.94 1.34
CA ALA A 143 16.13 -9.87 0.44
C ALA A 143 14.94 -9.13 1.09
N PRO A 144 14.06 -8.51 0.30
CA PRO A 144 12.83 -7.87 0.80
C PRO A 144 12.03 -8.84 1.67
N VAL A 145 11.66 -8.37 2.86
CA VAL A 145 11.07 -9.20 3.92
C VAL A 145 9.63 -9.58 3.60
N ILE A 146 8.91 -8.74 2.84
CA ILE A 146 7.49 -8.93 2.56
C ILE A 146 7.29 -9.13 1.06
N LYS A 147 6.79 -10.30 0.67
CA LYS A 147 6.43 -10.63 -0.71
C LYS A 147 4.91 -10.67 -0.83
N VAL A 148 4.38 -9.78 -1.65
CA VAL A 148 2.94 -9.66 -1.85
C VAL A 148 2.56 -10.33 -3.16
N ALA A 149 1.75 -11.39 -3.09
CA ALA A 149 1.16 -11.99 -4.27
C ALA A 149 0.32 -10.95 -5.02
N VAL A 150 0.60 -10.80 -6.32
CA VAL A 150 -0.16 -9.93 -7.21
C VAL A 150 -1.40 -10.71 -7.66
N PRO A 151 -2.60 -10.27 -7.28
CA PRO A 151 -3.80 -10.96 -7.69
C PRO A 151 -4.03 -10.85 -9.19
N GLY A 152 -4.77 -11.81 -9.74
CA GLY A 152 -5.49 -11.59 -11.01
C GLY A 152 -6.61 -10.55 -10.83
N ASP A 153 -7.52 -10.46 -11.80
CA ASP A 153 -8.72 -9.62 -11.64
C ASP A 153 -9.53 -10.12 -10.41
N GLY A 154 -9.70 -9.26 -9.38
CA GLY A 154 -10.56 -9.58 -8.21
C GLY A 154 -9.90 -9.61 -6.82
N GLY A 155 -8.60 -9.35 -6.67
CA GLY A 155 -7.92 -9.25 -5.36
C GLY A 155 -7.52 -10.61 -4.75
N SER A 156 -6.50 -10.62 -3.89
CA SER A 156 -6.02 -11.83 -3.20
C SER A 156 -5.61 -11.51 -1.76
N LYS A 157 -5.94 -12.41 -0.84
CA LYS A 157 -5.39 -12.42 0.52
C LYS A 157 -4.02 -13.11 0.50
N LEU A 158 -3.10 -12.62 1.32
CA LEU A 158 -1.82 -13.30 1.59
C LEU A 158 -2.02 -14.49 2.53
#